data_AF-A0A5C7PJ46-F1
#
_entry.id   AF-A0A5C7PJ46-F1
#
_cell.length_a   1.000
_cell.length_b   1.000
_cell.length_c   1.000
_cell.angle_alpha   90.00
_cell.angle_beta   90.00
_cell.angle_gamma   90.00
#
_symmetry.space_group_name_H-M   'P 1'
#
loop_
_entity.id
_entity.type
_entity.pdbx_description
1 polymer ?
#
loop_
_entity_poly.entity_id
_entity_poly.type
_entity_poly.pdbx_seq_one_letter_code
_entity_poly.pdbx_strand_id
1 'polypeptide(L)'
;MRAIAHELIALLERLAALGPLPRVKRLLLPPPGADGTHAGEFCAVELDDGSLGLSFVLLGDTLVQLRGGVGERLAAMPALELARCYAESEGVQRTLGFAAVNALTRHLFDRAGYAPPPAQGSTGDLALQ
;
A
#
# COMPACT_ATOMS: atom_id res chain seq x y z
N MET A 1 -3.19 -9.79 20.52
CA MET A 1 -3.45 -9.87 19.07
C MET A 1 -2.10 -9.76 18.37
N ARG A 2 -1.47 -10.88 18.00
CA ARG A 2 -0.25 -10.83 17.17
C ARG A 2 -0.69 -10.25 15.82
N ALA A 3 -0.16 -9.07 15.51
CA ALA A 3 -0.84 -8.06 14.69
C ALA A 3 -0.86 -8.46 13.22
N ILE A 4 -2.03 -8.43 12.57
CA ILE A 4 -2.29 -8.72 11.15
C ILE A 4 -1.17 -8.23 10.21
N ALA A 5 -0.57 -7.07 10.51
CA ALA A 5 0.58 -6.55 9.79
C ALA A 5 1.72 -7.57 9.64
N HIS A 6 2.17 -8.20 10.74
CA HIS A 6 3.25 -9.18 10.71
C HIS A 6 2.89 -10.43 9.91
N GLU A 7 1.62 -10.86 9.95
CA GLU A 7 1.14 -12.02 9.18
C GLU A 7 1.13 -11.73 7.67
N LEU A 8 0.69 -10.53 7.27
CA LEU A 8 0.73 -10.08 5.88
C LEU A 8 2.17 -9.98 5.37
N ILE A 9 3.10 -9.43 6.17
CA ILE A 9 4.52 -9.38 5.78
C ILE A 9 5.10 -10.78 5.64
N ALA A 10 4.84 -11.70 6.58
CA ALA A 10 5.31 -13.07 6.49
C ALA A 10 4.72 -13.84 5.27
N LEU A 11 3.51 -13.50 4.82
CA LEU A 11 2.94 -14.01 3.57
C LEU A 11 3.70 -13.47 2.35
N LEU A 12 3.93 -12.16 2.29
CA LEU A 12 4.67 -11.53 1.20
C LEU A 12 6.11 -12.06 1.09
N GLU A 13 6.80 -12.28 2.20
CA GLU A 13 8.14 -12.86 2.23
C GLU A 13 8.17 -14.29 1.69
N ARG A 14 7.18 -15.11 2.03
CA ARG A 14 7.05 -16.47 1.48
C ARG A 14 6.79 -16.43 -0.03
N LEU A 15 5.95 -15.50 -0.49
CA LEU A 15 5.63 -15.36 -1.92
C LEU A 15 6.80 -14.77 -2.72
N ALA A 16 7.65 -13.95 -2.10
CA ALA A 16 8.89 -13.45 -2.69
C ALA A 16 9.87 -14.58 -3.05
N ALA A 17 9.80 -15.72 -2.35
CA ALA A 17 10.60 -16.90 -2.70
C ALA A 17 10.18 -17.55 -4.03
N LEU A 18 8.98 -17.23 -4.55
CA LEU A 18 8.46 -17.78 -5.81
C LEU A 18 8.92 -16.98 -7.04
N GLY A 19 9.54 -15.82 -6.86
CA GLY A 19 10.09 -15.01 -7.96
C GLY A 19 10.31 -13.56 -7.58
N PRO A 20 10.95 -12.77 -8.45
CA PRO A 20 11.26 -11.37 -8.16
C PRO A 20 9.99 -10.56 -7.91
N LEU A 21 10.05 -9.67 -6.92
CA LEU A 21 9.03 -8.67 -6.67
C LEU A 21 9.44 -7.34 -7.33
N PRO A 22 8.47 -6.57 -7.82
CA PRO A 22 8.72 -5.28 -8.46
C PRO A 22 9.26 -4.24 -7.47
N ARG A 23 9.94 -3.23 -7.98
CA ARG A 23 10.41 -2.08 -7.18
C ARG A 23 9.37 -0.98 -7.18
N VAL A 24 9.46 -0.08 -6.21
CA VAL A 24 8.65 1.14 -6.19
C VAL A 24 9.06 2.02 -7.36
N LYS A 25 8.10 2.40 -8.21
CA LYS A 25 8.29 3.34 -9.30
C LYS A 25 8.12 4.78 -8.79
N ARG A 26 7.02 5.05 -8.08
CA ARG A 26 6.75 6.38 -7.49
C ARG A 26 5.64 6.32 -6.45
N LEU A 27 5.60 7.37 -5.64
CA LEU A 27 4.46 7.74 -4.81
C LEU A 27 3.55 8.70 -5.58
N LEU A 28 2.27 8.39 -5.62
CA LEU A 28 1.21 9.24 -6.16
C LEU A 28 0.47 9.87 -4.99
N LEU A 29 0.43 11.20 -4.97
CA LEU A 29 -0.31 11.96 -3.97
C LEU A 29 -1.55 12.59 -4.61
N PRO A 30 -2.62 12.80 -3.85
CA PRO A 30 -3.74 13.57 -4.34
C PRO A 30 -3.28 14.98 -4.72
N PRO A 31 -3.93 15.65 -5.69
CA PRO A 31 -3.60 17.02 -6.03
C PRO A 31 -3.86 17.95 -4.84
N PRO A 32 -3.08 19.02 -4.62
CA PRO A 32 -3.28 19.93 -3.48
C PRO A 32 -4.69 20.52 -3.37
N GLY A 33 -5.38 20.73 -4.50
CA GLY A 33 -6.76 21.23 -4.50
C GLY A 33 -7.81 20.25 -3.98
N ALA A 34 -7.45 18.98 -3.73
CA ALA A 34 -8.33 17.97 -3.16
C ALA A 34 -8.13 17.79 -1.64
N ASP A 35 -7.23 18.54 -1.01
CA ASP A 35 -6.95 18.43 0.42
C ASP A 35 -8.21 18.69 1.26
N GLY A 36 -8.50 17.79 2.21
CA GLY A 36 -9.69 17.86 3.06
C GLY A 36 -11.00 17.43 2.37
N THR A 37 -10.94 16.93 1.13
CA THR A 37 -12.10 16.39 0.41
C THR A 37 -12.04 14.87 0.28
N HIS A 38 -13.16 14.22 -0.02
CA HIS A 38 -13.19 12.78 -0.32
C HIS A 38 -12.26 12.37 -1.48
N ALA A 39 -12.04 13.26 -2.46
CA ALA A 39 -11.12 13.00 -3.57
C ALA A 39 -9.64 13.04 -3.15
N GLY A 40 -9.32 13.54 -1.95
CA GLY A 40 -7.97 13.65 -1.40
C GLY A 40 -7.63 12.62 -0.34
N GLU A 41 -8.46 11.59 -0.16
CA GLU A 41 -8.38 10.66 0.97
C GLU A 41 -7.25 9.64 0.89
N PHE A 42 -6.70 9.40 -0.30
CA PHE A 42 -5.76 8.30 -0.54
C PHE A 42 -4.50 8.76 -1.26
N CYS A 43 -3.37 8.19 -0.87
CA CYS A 43 -2.18 8.12 -1.72
C CYS A 43 -2.08 6.74 -2.38
N ALA A 44 -1.22 6.61 -3.39
CA ALA A 44 -0.90 5.33 -4.01
C ALA A 44 0.60 5.11 -4.13
N VAL A 45 1.06 3.87 -3.94
CA VAL A 45 2.38 3.41 -4.37
C VAL A 45 2.21 2.69 -5.71
N GLU A 46 2.89 3.17 -6.75
CA GLU A 46 3.00 2.49 -8.06
C GLU A 46 4.31 1.70 -8.10
N LEU A 47 4.23 0.45 -8.55
CA LEU A 47 5.38 -0.42 -8.78
C LEU A 47 5.81 -0.37 -10.26
N ASP A 48 7.01 -0.85 -10.56
CA ASP A 48 7.58 -0.79 -11.93
C ASP A 48 6.79 -1.57 -12.98
N ASP A 49 6.05 -2.60 -12.57
CA ASP A 49 5.13 -3.39 -13.39
C ASP A 49 3.75 -2.74 -13.58
N GLY A 50 3.51 -1.58 -12.96
CA GLY A 50 2.25 -0.84 -13.01
C GLY A 50 1.24 -1.22 -11.92
N SER A 51 1.55 -2.16 -11.03
CA SER A 51 0.70 -2.50 -9.88
C SER A 51 0.57 -1.29 -8.94
N LEU A 52 -0.65 -1.07 -8.44
CA LEU A 52 -0.99 0.05 -7.57
C LEU A 52 -1.54 -0.43 -6.23
N GLY A 53 -1.12 0.22 -5.15
CA GLY A 53 -1.66 0.01 -3.82
C GLY A 53 -2.02 1.32 -3.15
N LEU A 54 -3.23 1.39 -2.61
CA LEU A 54 -3.78 2.60 -1.97
C LEU A 54 -3.62 2.55 -0.46
N SER A 55 -3.51 3.72 0.17
CA SER A 55 -3.56 3.88 1.62
C SER A 55 -4.20 5.22 1.97
N PHE A 56 -5.01 5.24 3.03
CA PHE A 56 -5.73 6.43 3.48
C PHE A 56 -4.79 7.40 4.21
N VAL A 57 -4.88 8.69 3.92
CA VAL A 57 -3.90 9.71 4.35
C VAL A 57 -4.44 10.84 5.20
N LEU A 58 -5.75 10.88 5.50
CA LEU A 58 -6.34 11.93 6.35
C LEU A 58 -6.30 11.60 7.85
N LEU A 59 -5.48 10.62 8.28
CA LEU A 59 -5.23 10.35 9.69
C LEU A 59 -4.11 11.26 10.20
N GLY A 60 -4.47 12.21 11.07
CA GLY A 60 -3.55 13.21 11.61
C GLY A 60 -2.87 14.02 10.50
N ASP A 61 -1.56 14.29 10.65
CA ASP A 61 -0.78 15.10 9.71
C ASP A 61 -0.15 14.28 8.56
N THR A 62 -0.63 13.06 8.32
CA THR A 62 -0.01 12.11 7.38
C THR A 62 0.15 12.70 5.97
N LEU A 63 -0.90 13.30 5.40
CA LEU A 63 -0.83 13.92 4.06
C LEU A 63 0.15 15.11 4.02
N VAL A 64 0.16 15.95 5.05
CA VAL A 64 1.09 17.09 5.16
C VAL A 64 2.54 16.60 5.15
N GLN A 65 2.84 15.58 5.96
CA GLN A 65 4.18 15.00 6.03
C GLN A 65 4.59 14.33 4.71
N LEU A 66 3.67 13.64 4.02
CA LEU A 66 3.94 13.05 2.70
C LEU A 66 4.30 14.10 1.65
N ARG A 67 3.61 15.26 1.65
CA ARG A 67 3.93 16.40 0.78
C ARG A 67 5.29 17.03 1.10
N GLY A 68 5.80 16.87 2.32
CA GLY A 68 7.12 17.36 2.77
C GLY A 68 8.34 16.65 2.19
N GLY A 69 8.21 15.86 1.10
CA GLY A 69 9.36 15.28 0.39
C GLY A 69 9.77 13.87 0.84
N VAL A 70 8.82 13.05 1.30
CA VAL A 70 9.09 11.62 1.57
C VAL A 70 9.11 10.82 0.25
N GLY A 71 8.32 11.21 -0.75
CA GLY A 71 8.12 10.44 -1.99
C GLY A 71 9.36 10.25 -2.87
N GLU A 72 10.22 11.26 -2.99
CA GLU A 72 11.42 11.17 -3.84
C GLU A 72 12.42 10.12 -3.36
N ARG A 73 12.42 9.82 -2.06
CA ARG A 73 13.30 8.82 -1.43
C ARG A 73 12.83 7.38 -1.64
N LEU A 74 11.63 7.17 -2.20
CA LEU A 74 11.04 5.85 -2.38
C LEU A 74 11.30 5.27 -3.79
N ALA A 75 11.66 6.11 -4.76
CA ALA A 75 11.87 5.64 -6.13
C ALA A 75 12.97 4.57 -6.17
N ALA A 76 12.68 3.49 -6.89
CA ALA A 76 13.50 2.29 -6.95
C ALA A 76 13.76 1.61 -5.60
N MET A 77 13.02 1.86 -4.52
CA MET A 77 13.11 1.03 -3.30
C MET A 77 12.51 -0.36 -3.59
N PRO A 78 13.08 -1.48 -3.06
CA PRO A 78 12.40 -2.78 -3.13
C PRO A 78 11.02 -2.69 -2.45
N ALA A 79 9.95 -3.07 -3.15
CA ALA A 79 8.60 -2.89 -2.60
C ALA A 79 8.37 -3.68 -1.31
N LEU A 80 9.02 -4.85 -1.16
CA LEU A 80 8.96 -5.65 0.06
C LEU A 80 9.63 -4.95 1.26
N GLU A 81 10.70 -4.18 1.02
CA GLU A 81 11.35 -3.39 2.06
C GLU A 81 10.42 -2.29 2.56
N LEU A 82 9.76 -1.57 1.64
CA LEU A 82 8.76 -0.57 2.01
C LEU A 82 7.58 -1.21 2.75
N ALA A 83 7.12 -2.39 2.30
CA ALA A 83 6.00 -3.09 2.93
C ALA A 83 6.27 -3.42 4.41
N ARG A 84 7.50 -3.79 4.79
CA ARG A 84 7.87 -4.07 6.19
C ARG A 84 7.60 -2.92 7.15
N CYS A 85 7.68 -1.67 6.69
CA CYS A 85 7.32 -0.50 7.49
C CYS A 85 5.88 -0.54 8.01
N TYR A 86 4.98 -1.32 7.39
CA TYR A 86 3.62 -1.51 7.91
C TYR A 86 3.59 -2.20 9.29
N ALA A 87 4.53 -3.11 9.53
CA ALA A 87 4.63 -3.87 10.77
C ALA A 87 5.62 -3.25 11.77
N GLU A 88 6.64 -2.55 11.26
CA GLU A 88 7.82 -2.12 12.04
C GLU A 88 7.86 -0.62 12.35
N SER A 89 6.98 0.18 11.74
CA SER A 89 7.02 1.64 11.82
C SER A 89 5.67 2.24 12.16
N GLU A 90 5.66 3.55 12.40
CA GLU A 90 4.48 4.34 12.76
C GLU A 90 4.24 5.48 11.76
N GLY A 91 3.07 6.12 11.85
CA GLY A 91 2.72 7.30 11.07
C GLY A 91 2.89 7.10 9.56
N VAL A 92 3.57 8.05 8.90
CA VAL A 92 3.76 8.06 7.45
C VAL A 92 4.45 6.81 6.92
N GLN A 93 5.45 6.28 7.61
CA GLN A 93 6.16 5.08 7.18
C GLN A 93 5.22 3.87 7.20
N ARG A 94 4.38 3.77 8.23
CA ARG A 94 3.35 2.72 8.32
C ARG A 94 2.33 2.85 7.20
N THR A 95 1.88 4.07 6.90
CA THR A 95 0.93 4.36 5.80
C THR A 95 1.49 3.97 4.44
N LEU A 96 2.76 4.30 4.17
CA LEU A 96 3.45 3.93 2.94
C LEU A 96 3.68 2.42 2.84
N GLY A 97 4.06 1.78 3.95
CA GLY A 97 4.17 0.33 4.02
C GLY A 97 2.84 -0.36 3.72
N PHE A 98 1.72 0.16 4.22
CA PHE A 98 0.40 -0.37 3.91
C PHE A 98 0.04 -0.23 2.42
N ALA A 99 0.35 0.91 1.81
CA ALA A 99 0.20 1.09 0.35
C ALA A 99 1.05 0.07 -0.42
N ALA A 100 2.29 -0.19 0.02
CA ALA A 100 3.16 -1.18 -0.61
C ALA A 100 2.65 -2.62 -0.45
N VAL A 101 2.09 -2.99 0.72
CA VAL A 101 1.39 -4.28 0.92
C VAL A 101 0.26 -4.44 -0.09
N ASN A 102 -0.56 -3.41 -0.28
CA ASN A 102 -1.67 -3.45 -1.24
C ASN A 102 -1.19 -3.55 -2.70
N ALA A 103 -0.10 -2.86 -3.04
CA ALA A 103 0.48 -2.91 -4.39
C ALA A 103 1.08 -4.29 -4.71
N LEU A 104 1.81 -4.88 -3.75
CA LEU A 104 2.33 -6.25 -3.88
C LEU A 104 1.20 -7.28 -3.96
N THR A 105 0.10 -7.07 -3.23
CA THR A 105 -1.08 -7.95 -3.31
C THR A 105 -1.68 -7.91 -4.71
N ARG A 106 -1.83 -6.71 -5.31
CA ARG A 106 -2.27 -6.56 -6.71
C ARG A 106 -1.34 -7.28 -7.68
N HIS A 107 -0.02 -7.06 -7.58
CA HIS A 107 0.99 -7.75 -8.38
C HIS A 107 0.83 -9.28 -8.31
N LEU A 108 0.71 -9.82 -7.10
CA LEU A 108 0.61 -11.26 -6.87
C LEU A 108 -0.72 -11.83 -7.39
N PHE A 109 -1.82 -11.07 -7.29
CA PHE A 109 -3.10 -11.45 -7.89
C PHE A 109 -3.02 -11.48 -9.41
N ASP A 110 -2.44 -10.47 -10.04
CA ASP A 110 -2.22 -10.43 -11.50
C ASP A 110 -1.38 -11.62 -11.97
N ARG A 111 -0.27 -11.86 -11.29
CA ARG A 111 0.64 -12.98 -11.61
C ARG A 111 -0.05 -14.34 -11.46
N ALA A 112 -0.98 -14.49 -10.52
CA ALA A 112 -1.76 -15.70 -10.31
C ALA A 112 -2.97 -15.82 -11.25
N GLY A 113 -3.28 -14.80 -12.05
CA GLY A 113 -4.53 -14.74 -12.83
C GLY A 113 -5.77 -14.66 -11.94
N TYR A 114 -5.63 -14.17 -10.70
CA TYR A 114 -6.72 -14.07 -9.74
C TYR A 114 -7.40 -12.70 -9.82
N ALA A 115 -8.72 -12.73 -10.02
CA ALA A 115 -9.58 -11.56 -9.91
C ALA A 115 -10.54 -11.77 -8.73
N PRO A 116 -10.51 -10.91 -7.69
CA PRO A 116 -11.50 -10.99 -6.63
C PRO A 116 -12.90 -10.71 -7.20
N PRO A 117 -13.95 -11.37 -6.71
CA PRO A 117 -15.31 -11.10 -7.14
C PRO A 117 -15.70 -9.64 -6.81
N PRO A 118 -16.65 -9.04 -7.56
CA PRO A 118 -17.17 -7.73 -7.22
C PRO A 118 -17.75 -7.71 -5.81
N ALA A 119 -17.34 -6.73 -5.00
CA ALA A 119 -17.90 -6.51 -3.68
C ALA A 119 -19.40 -6.16 -3.80
N GLN A 120 -20.27 -6.87 -3.08
CA GLN A 120 -21.72 -6.58 -3.07
C GLN A 120 -22.09 -5.43 -2.09
N GLY A 121 -21.13 -4.92 -1.33
CA GLY A 121 -21.29 -3.80 -0.40
C GLY A 121 -19.96 -3.26 0.11
N SER A 122 -19.98 -2.20 0.91
CA SER A 122 -18.77 -1.50 1.38
C SER A 122 -17.84 -2.35 2.27
N THR A 123 -18.32 -3.49 2.77
CA THR A 123 -17.54 -4.45 3.59
C THR A 123 -17.07 -5.67 2.81
N GLY A 124 -17.35 -5.77 1.50
CA GLY A 124 -16.87 -6.88 0.67
C GLY A 124 -17.41 -8.26 1.08
N ASP A 125 -18.66 -8.32 1.55
CA ASP A 125 -19.33 -9.54 2.03
C ASP A 125 -18.65 -10.24 3.22
N LEU A 126 -17.78 -9.52 3.94
CA LEU A 126 -17.25 -10.01 5.21
C LEU A 126 -18.37 -10.04 6.25
N ALA A 127 -18.59 -11.23 6.83
CA ALA A 127 -19.41 -11.38 8.02
C ALA A 127 -18.69 -10.73 9.20
N LEU A 128 -18.95 -9.44 9.41
CA LEU A 128 -18.45 -8.71 10.57
C LEU A 128 -19.20 -9.23 11.80
N GLN A 129 -18.46 -9.84 12.73
CA GLN A 129 -18.95 -10.20 14.07
C GLN A 129 -18.73 -9.06 15.06
#